data_AF-A0A2E6J5C2-F1
#
_entry.id   AF-A0A2E6J5C2-F1
#
_cell.length_a   1.000
_cell.length_b   1.000
_cell.length_c   1.000
_cell.angle_alpha   90.00
_cell.angle_beta   90.00
_cell.angle_gamma   90.00
#
_symmetry.space_group_name_H-M   'P 1'
#
loop_
_entity.id
_entity.type
_entity.pdbx_description
1 polymer ?
#
loop_
_entity_poly.entity_id
_entity_poly.type
_entity_poly.pdbx_seq_one_letter_code
_entity_poly.pdbx_strand_id
1 'polypeptide(L)'
;MVITELQKRRNKLLLLFCLLLLISCSDQKVIVGAQWTGDSDFMYVQENEMKMYYGVETSSKSAFLGGLYEVLKSKTNVVIDRLEVTQIDFDTRADGLDYCRLWGQVSTTEEECYLLVYNCQPIYSD
;
A
#
# COMPACT_ATOMS: atom_id res chain seq x y z
N MET A 1 33.92 13.24 -52.88
CA MET A 1 32.58 13.27 -52.26
C MET A 1 32.20 11.91 -51.67
N VAL A 2 33.09 11.28 -50.88
CA VAL A 2 32.88 9.92 -50.31
C VAL A 2 33.06 9.93 -48.78
N ILE A 3 33.91 10.81 -48.27
CA ILE A 3 34.22 10.97 -46.85
C ILE A 3 33.01 11.49 -46.05
N THR A 4 32.18 12.35 -46.66
CA THR A 4 30.99 12.95 -46.03
C THR A 4 29.86 11.97 -45.78
N GLU A 5 29.64 11.01 -46.68
CA GLU A 5 28.60 9.97 -46.51
C GLU A 5 28.96 8.95 -45.41
N LEU A 6 30.25 8.59 -45.30
CA LEU A 6 30.75 7.69 -44.25
C LEU A 6 30.60 8.30 -42.86
N GLN A 7 30.93 9.59 -42.68
CA GLN A 7 30.72 10.30 -41.42
C GLN A 7 29.24 10.41 -41.04
N LYS A 8 28.36 10.69 -42.02
CA LYS A 8 26.91 10.80 -41.82
C LYS A 8 26.28 9.46 -41.40
N ARG A 9 26.73 8.35 -41.98
CA ARG A 9 26.28 6.98 -41.63
C ARG A 9 26.75 6.57 -40.23
N ARG A 10 27.98 6.92 -39.86
CA ARG A 10 28.54 6.67 -38.51
C ARG A 10 27.78 7.46 -37.44
N ASN A 11 27.46 8.73 -37.71
CA ASN A 11 26.67 9.56 -36.80
C ASN A 11 25.24 9.04 -36.63
N LYS A 12 24.59 8.56 -37.71
CA LYS A 12 23.27 7.90 -37.61
C LYS A 12 23.33 6.62 -36.78
N LEU A 13 24.38 5.82 -36.94
CA LEU A 13 24.55 4.57 -36.19
C LEU A 13 24.79 4.82 -34.69
N LEU A 14 25.61 5.83 -34.37
CA LEU A 14 25.82 6.32 -33.00
C LEU A 14 24.53 6.84 -32.38
N LEU A 15 23.73 7.60 -33.15
CA LEU A 15 22.43 8.09 -32.70
C LEU A 15 21.46 6.93 -32.40
N LEU A 16 21.42 5.92 -33.27
CA LEU A 16 20.59 4.73 -33.10
C LEU A 16 21.00 3.91 -31.87
N PHE A 17 22.31 3.79 -31.63
CA PHE A 17 22.87 3.12 -30.45
C PHE A 17 22.56 3.88 -29.16
N CYS A 18 22.63 5.21 -29.17
CA CYS A 18 22.20 6.05 -28.03
C CYS A 18 20.70 5.94 -27.76
N LEU A 19 19.85 5.84 -28.79
CA LEU A 19 18.41 5.65 -28.60
C LEU A 19 18.06 4.29 -27.99
N LEU A 20 18.84 3.24 -28.27
CA LEU A 20 18.63 1.90 -27.71
C LEU A 20 19.02 1.81 -26.22
N LEU A 21 19.88 2.70 -25.72
CA LEU A 21 20.28 2.74 -24.30
C LEU A 21 19.26 3.43 -23.38
N LEU A 22 18.23 4.08 -23.92
CA LEU A 22 17.23 4.83 -23.14
C LEU A 22 15.99 4.00 -22.78
N ILE A 23 15.94 2.72 -23.15
CA ILE A 23 14.85 1.81 -22.77
C ILE A 23 15.20 1.15 -21.43
N SER A 24 15.38 1.94 -20.36
CA SER A 24 15.52 1.38 -19.02
C SER A 24 14.12 1.01 -18.51
N CYS A 25 13.88 -0.29 -18.33
CA CYS A 25 12.70 -0.79 -17.65
C CYS A 25 12.84 -0.44 -16.16
N SER A 26 12.05 0.54 -15.68
CA SER A 26 11.92 0.76 -14.24
C SER A 26 11.08 -0.37 -13.68
N ASP A 27 11.64 -1.19 -12.79
CA ASP A 27 10.83 -2.12 -12.02
C ASP A 27 9.79 -1.31 -11.24
N GLN A 28 8.51 -1.61 -11.49
CA GLN A 28 7.43 -1.05 -10.68
C GLN A 28 7.47 -1.75 -9.34
N LYS A 29 7.87 -1.00 -8.30
CA LYS A 29 7.81 -1.48 -6.93
C LYS A 29 6.36 -1.74 -6.55
N VAL A 30 6.06 -2.99 -6.18
CA VAL A 30 4.71 -3.42 -5.80
C VAL A 30 4.49 -3.08 -4.33
N ILE A 31 3.31 -2.57 -3.98
CA ILE A 31 2.94 -2.36 -2.58
C ILE A 31 2.67 -3.72 -1.95
N VAL A 32 3.40 -4.04 -0.88
CA VAL A 32 3.26 -5.29 -0.12
C VAL A 32 2.65 -5.09 1.25
N GLY A 33 2.54 -3.84 1.71
CA GLY A 33 2.03 -3.51 3.02
C GLY A 33 1.86 -2.02 3.26
N ALA A 34 1.58 -1.68 4.51
CA ALA A 34 1.44 -0.34 5.01
C ALA A 34 2.07 -0.21 6.39
N GLN A 35 2.58 0.99 6.69
CA GLN A 35 3.02 1.39 8.02
C GLN A 35 2.37 2.71 8.39
N TRP A 36 2.11 2.92 9.67
CA TRP A 36 1.47 4.14 10.15
C TRP A 36 2.04 4.60 11.48
N THR A 37 1.84 5.87 11.80
CA THR A 37 2.28 6.45 13.09
C THR A 37 1.11 6.99 13.91
N GLY A 38 -0.05 7.20 13.28
CA GLY A 38 -1.23 7.74 13.94
C GLY A 38 -2.05 6.69 14.67
N ASP A 39 -3.23 7.17 15.08
CA ASP A 39 -4.26 6.36 15.70
C ASP A 39 -4.91 5.42 14.68
N SER A 40 -5.69 4.49 15.21
CA SER A 40 -6.38 3.47 14.43
C SER A 40 -7.79 3.22 14.95
N ASP A 41 -8.73 3.04 14.03
CA ASP A 41 -10.12 2.69 14.29
C ASP A 41 -10.48 1.42 13.51
N PHE A 42 -11.35 0.58 14.05
CA PHE A 42 -11.77 -0.66 13.40
C PHE A 42 -13.25 -0.63 13.05
N MET A 43 -13.58 -0.97 11.80
CA MET A 43 -14.94 -0.96 11.28
C MET A 43 -15.35 -2.36 10.85
N TYR A 44 -16.51 -2.81 11.32
CA TYR A 44 -17.26 -3.91 10.72
C TYR A 44 -18.22 -3.36 9.68
N VAL A 45 -18.25 -4.01 8.51
CA VAL A 45 -19.12 -3.69 7.39
C VAL A 45 -20.10 -4.85 7.21
N GLN A 46 -21.35 -4.64 7.63
CA GLN A 46 -22.45 -5.59 7.38
C GLN A 46 -23.53 -4.91 6.52
N GLU A 47 -24.32 -5.70 5.80
CA GLU A 47 -25.34 -5.19 4.85
C GLU A 47 -26.32 -4.19 5.48
N ASN A 48 -26.64 -4.34 6.77
CA ASN A 48 -27.65 -3.55 7.47
C ASN A 48 -27.09 -2.68 8.62
N GLU A 49 -25.84 -2.86 9.01
CA GLU A 49 -25.24 -2.12 10.14
C GLU A 49 -23.73 -1.96 9.96
N MET A 50 -23.25 -0.75 10.21
CA MET A 50 -21.83 -0.43 10.27
C MET A 50 -21.46 -0.21 11.74
N LYS A 51 -20.47 -0.94 12.24
CA LYS A 51 -20.06 -0.85 13.65
C LYS A 51 -18.60 -0.45 13.79
N MET A 52 -18.38 0.70 14.42
CA MET A 52 -17.04 1.28 14.61
C MET A 52 -16.54 1.14 16.04
N TYR A 53 -15.29 0.72 16.18
CA TYR A 53 -14.52 0.70 17.41
C TYR A 53 -13.40 1.74 17.31
N TYR A 54 -13.47 2.75 18.16
CA TYR A 54 -12.52 3.87 18.13
C TYR A 54 -11.28 3.61 18.98
N GLY A 55 -10.13 4.07 18.49
CA GLY A 55 -8.86 4.05 19.23
C GLY A 55 -8.32 2.65 19.50
N VAL A 56 -8.50 1.72 18.57
CA VAL A 56 -7.98 0.35 18.69
C VAL A 56 -6.46 0.31 18.52
N GLU A 57 -5.85 -0.78 18.95
CA GLU A 57 -4.42 -1.04 18.80
C GLU A 57 -4.19 -2.38 18.08
N THR A 58 -3.04 -2.49 17.43
CA THR A 58 -2.53 -3.75 16.84
C THR A 58 -1.17 -4.06 17.46
N SER A 59 -0.74 -5.32 17.36
CA SER A 59 0.59 -5.74 17.84
C SER A 59 1.76 -4.99 17.17
N SER A 60 1.56 -4.49 15.96
CA SER A 60 2.53 -3.71 15.18
C SER A 60 1.88 -2.52 14.50
N LYS A 61 2.64 -1.42 14.33
CA LYS A 61 2.26 -0.24 13.53
C LYS A 61 2.56 -0.40 12.04
N SER A 62 2.52 -1.65 11.58
CA SER A 62 2.65 -2.04 10.19
C SER A 62 1.85 -3.31 9.94
N ALA A 63 1.37 -3.45 8.70
CA ALA A 63 0.62 -4.59 8.22
C ALA A 63 0.99 -4.94 6.78
N PHE A 64 0.93 -6.22 6.43
CA PHE A 64 1.26 -6.74 5.11
C PHE A 64 0.08 -7.48 4.52
N LEU A 65 -0.03 -7.48 3.18
CA LEU A 65 -1.01 -8.29 2.47
C LEU A 65 -0.84 -9.78 2.81
N GLY A 66 -1.94 -10.44 3.15
CA GLY A 66 -1.99 -11.83 3.64
C GLY A 66 -1.59 -12.00 5.11
N GLY A 67 -1.29 -10.91 5.82
CA GLY A 67 -0.97 -10.97 7.26
C GLY A 67 -2.23 -10.99 8.13
N LEU A 68 -2.15 -11.69 9.26
CA LEU A 68 -3.20 -11.76 10.28
C LEU A 68 -2.82 -10.93 11.51
N TYR A 69 -3.65 -9.96 11.88
CA TYR A 69 -3.37 -9.01 12.95
C TYR A 69 -4.47 -9.03 14.01
N GLU A 70 -4.08 -9.13 15.28
CA GLU A 70 -5.01 -8.96 16.39
C GLU A 70 -5.35 -7.48 16.57
N VAL A 71 -6.65 -7.19 16.64
CA VAL A 71 -7.20 -5.86 16.93
C VAL A 71 -7.59 -5.81 18.40
N LEU A 72 -6.92 -4.96 19.15
CA LEU A 72 -7.04 -4.82 20.59
C LEU A 72 -7.84 -3.57 20.95
N LYS A 73 -8.59 -3.64 22.05
CA LYS A 73 -9.17 -2.45 22.66
C LYS A 73 -8.05 -1.58 23.27
N SER A 74 -8.08 -0.29 22.98
CA SER A 74 -7.10 0.72 23.43
C SER A 74 -6.58 0.48 24.85
N LYS A 75 -5.25 0.47 25.03
CA LYS A 75 -4.58 0.34 26.33
C LYS A 75 -5.01 -0.90 27.14
N THR A 76 -5.50 -1.94 26.48
CA THR A 76 -5.87 -3.21 27.11
C THR A 76 -5.35 -4.39 26.28
N ASN A 77 -5.29 -5.56 26.90
CA ASN A 77 -4.97 -6.82 26.20
C ASN A 77 -6.25 -7.55 25.74
N VAL A 78 -7.38 -6.84 25.64
CA VAL A 78 -8.64 -7.44 25.21
C VAL A 78 -8.69 -7.42 23.70
N VAL A 79 -8.66 -8.61 23.09
CA VAL A 79 -8.85 -8.80 21.65
C VAL A 79 -10.31 -8.53 21.31
N ILE A 80 -10.52 -7.58 20.40
CA ILE A 80 -11.81 -7.31 19.76
C ILE A 80 -12.02 -8.34 18.66
N ASP A 81 -11.01 -8.49 17.78
CA ASP A 81 -11.04 -9.43 16.67
C ASP A 81 -9.64 -9.68 16.07
N ARG A 82 -9.60 -10.42 14.96
CA ARG A 82 -8.44 -10.59 14.10
C ARG A 82 -8.80 -10.22 12.66
N LEU A 83 -7.94 -9.43 12.04
CA LEU A 83 -8.04 -8.96 10.67
C LEU A 83 -7.01 -9.68 9.80
N GLU A 84 -7.46 -10.44 8.81
CA GLU A 84 -6.61 -10.91 7.72
C GLU A 84 -6.62 -9.87 6.59
N VAL A 85 -5.48 -9.24 6.32
CA VAL A 85 -5.40 -8.12 5.38
C VAL A 85 -5.38 -8.64 3.95
N THR A 86 -6.43 -8.35 3.18
CA THR A 86 -6.58 -8.78 1.79
C THR A 86 -6.33 -7.65 0.80
N GLN A 87 -6.56 -6.40 1.22
CA GLN A 87 -6.39 -5.21 0.39
C GLN A 87 -5.99 -4.00 1.24
N ILE A 88 -5.28 -3.05 0.62
CA ILE A 88 -4.91 -1.79 1.24
C ILE A 88 -5.28 -0.63 0.31
N ASP A 89 -6.12 0.27 0.79
CA ASP A 89 -6.44 1.52 0.09
C ASP A 89 -5.70 2.68 0.77
N PHE A 90 -4.97 3.47 -0.02
CA PHE A 90 -4.32 4.70 0.44
C PHE A 90 -5.08 5.91 -0.09
N ASP A 91 -5.27 6.91 0.75
CA ASP A 91 -5.97 8.13 0.37
C ASP A 91 -5.55 9.28 1.29
N THR A 92 -5.86 10.51 0.87
CA THR A 92 -5.53 11.74 1.60
C THR A 92 -6.81 12.51 1.84
N ARG A 93 -7.09 12.82 3.11
CA ARG A 93 -8.24 13.63 3.49
C ARG A 93 -8.12 15.06 2.94
N ALA A 94 -9.25 15.77 2.91
CA ALA A 94 -9.30 17.17 2.46
C ALA A 94 -8.40 18.13 3.27
N ASP A 95 -8.07 17.77 4.52
CA ASP A 95 -7.14 18.51 5.39
C ASP A 95 -5.66 18.14 5.18
N GLY A 96 -5.35 17.28 4.19
CA GLY A 96 -4.00 16.85 3.84
C GLY A 96 -3.46 15.71 4.70
N LEU A 97 -4.28 15.13 5.57
CA LEU A 97 -3.86 14.01 6.41
C LEU A 97 -4.00 12.68 5.65
N ASP A 98 -2.88 12.01 5.45
CA ASP A 98 -2.82 10.69 4.81
C ASP A 98 -3.42 9.62 5.73
N TYR A 99 -4.19 8.73 5.14
CA TYR A 99 -4.77 7.58 5.82
C TYR A 99 -4.77 6.35 4.91
N CYS A 100 -4.87 5.17 5.50
CA CYS A 100 -5.15 3.97 4.73
C CYS A 100 -6.22 3.11 5.40
N ARG A 101 -6.92 2.35 4.57
CA ARG A 101 -7.87 1.32 4.98
C ARG A 101 -7.25 -0.04 4.68
N LEU A 102 -6.98 -0.80 5.74
CA LEU A 102 -6.54 -2.19 5.65
C LEU A 102 -7.78 -3.06 5.65
N TRP A 103 -8.23 -3.45 4.46
CA TRP A 103 -9.42 -4.27 4.26
C TRP A 103 -9.10 -5.74 4.51
N GLY A 104 -10.13 -6.46 4.95
CA GLY A 104 -10.02 -7.87 5.23
C GLY A 104 -11.33 -8.49 5.66
N GLN A 105 -11.21 -9.70 6.20
CA GLN A 105 -12.32 -10.39 6.82
C GLN A 105 -12.05 -10.62 8.29
N VAL A 106 -13.14 -10.66 9.04
CA VAL A 106 -13.14 -11.05 10.44
C VAL A 106 -12.80 -12.54 10.53
N SER A 107 -11.89 -12.92 11.44
CA SER A 107 -11.49 -14.35 11.52
C SER A 107 -12.62 -15.32 11.89
N THR A 108 -13.71 -14.83 12.47
CA THR A 108 -14.84 -15.64 12.97
C THR A 108 -16.09 -15.59 12.11
N THR A 109 -16.18 -14.63 11.18
CA THR A 109 -17.33 -14.40 10.31
C THR A 109 -16.82 -14.03 8.92
N GLU A 110 -17.49 -14.43 7.84
CA GLU A 110 -17.14 -13.97 6.48
C GLU A 110 -17.50 -12.48 6.24
N GLU A 111 -17.63 -11.70 7.33
CA GLU A 111 -17.97 -10.29 7.29
C GLU A 111 -16.74 -9.45 6.94
N GLU A 112 -16.97 -8.49 6.05
CA GLU A 112 -15.95 -7.55 5.65
C GLU A 112 -15.67 -6.55 6.79
N CYS A 113 -14.40 -6.24 6.99
CA CYS A 113 -13.97 -5.25 7.95
C CYS A 113 -12.77 -4.48 7.41
N TYR A 114 -12.49 -3.35 8.05
CA TYR A 114 -11.24 -2.65 7.80
C TYR A 114 -10.68 -1.98 9.05
N LEU A 115 -9.35 -1.93 9.11
CA LEU A 115 -8.62 -1.05 10.03
C LEU A 115 -8.34 0.27 9.31
N LEU A 116 -8.93 1.34 9.83
CA LEU A 116 -8.63 2.71 9.41
C LEU A 116 -7.44 3.22 10.21
N VAL A 117 -6.37 3.62 9.54
CA VAL A 117 -5.16 4.10 10.22
C VAL A 117 -4.66 5.41 9.62
N TYR A 118 -4.15 6.29 10.49
CA TYR A 118 -3.75 7.65 10.14
C TYR A 118 -2.22 7.81 10.04
N ASN A 119 -1.78 8.80 9.26
CA ASN A 119 -0.37 9.01 8.91
C ASN A 119 0.24 7.74 8.31
N CYS A 120 -0.48 7.16 7.34
CA CYS A 120 -0.14 5.88 6.71
C CYS A 120 0.74 6.07 5.48
N GLN A 121 1.67 5.15 5.25
CA GLN A 121 2.58 5.13 4.10
C GLN A 121 2.72 3.71 3.55
N PRO A 122 2.84 3.54 2.22
CA PRO A 122 3.01 2.23 1.59
C PRO A 122 4.38 1.63 1.90
N ILE A 123 4.40 0.31 2.11
CA ILE A 123 5.61 -0.51 2.11
C ILE A 123 5.71 -1.19 0.75
N TYR A 124 6.85 -1.02 0.10
CA TYR A 124 7.11 -1.57 -1.23
C TYR A 124 7.96 -2.84 -1.13
N SER A 125 7.80 -3.74 -2.09
CA SER A 125 8.73 -4.85 -2.31
C SER A 125 10.15 -4.30 -2.55
N ASP A 126 11.15 -5.01 -2.02
CA ASP A 126 12.57 -4.71 -2.27
C ASP A 126 12.93 -4.76 -3.76
#